data_AF-A0A7X8KQ86-F1
#
_entry.id   AF-A0A7X8KQ86-F1
#
_cell.length_a   1.000
_cell.length_b   1.000
_cell.length_c   1.000
_cell.angle_alpha   90.00
_cell.angle_beta   90.00
_cell.angle_gamma   90.00
#
_symmetry.space_group_name_H-M   'P 1'
#
loop_
_entity.id
_entity.type
_entity.pdbx_description
1 polymer ?
#
loop_
_entity_poly.entity_id
_entity_poly.type
_entity_poly.pdbx_seq_one_letter_code
_entity_poly.pdbx_strand_id
1 'polypeptide(L)'
;MKLKKNTYSQFFLLLTFFFVCWAAPQILQNMRLFSGLLPQILFGIVFAVIAGTLLPLEYSRYRLLRTLPAKRNLFLSFFITLLVVFLISILSEALPGLLTTLHPIPFYVRYALLSFCISFSLWVFAFFILPRLIPDAAAYILCTAVFFGFGFFAQSAFGDFLLSLEMFIAGLLLAIAQAYHNRPWLSFVATYLIIASAMIHRQPYNDFPLWLASLSCILMLWLIFSRYRYIFRSSRHHRH
;
A
#
# COMPACT_ATOMS: atom_id res chain seq x y z
N MET A 1 9.03 22.00 -24.48
CA MET A 1 9.24 22.24 -23.03
C MET A 1 7.94 22.31 -22.19
N LYS A 2 6.72 22.26 -22.77
CA LYS A 2 5.44 22.35 -22.03
C LYS A 2 4.91 21.03 -21.41
N LEU A 3 5.35 19.84 -21.85
CA LEU A 3 4.82 18.56 -21.34
C LEU A 3 5.33 18.19 -19.93
N LYS A 4 6.56 18.57 -19.55
CA LYS A 4 7.20 18.12 -18.29
C LYS A 4 6.58 18.76 -17.04
N LYS A 5 6.04 19.99 -17.15
CA LYS A 5 5.44 20.74 -16.03
C LYS A 5 4.12 20.12 -15.56
N ASN A 6 3.41 19.42 -16.45
CA ASN A 6 2.11 18.79 -16.15
C ASN A 6 2.27 17.52 -15.28
N THR A 7 3.34 16.75 -15.49
CA THR A 7 3.58 15.48 -14.78
C THR A 7 3.85 15.67 -13.28
N TYR A 8 4.65 16.66 -12.90
CA TYR A 8 4.94 16.93 -11.48
C TYR A 8 3.72 17.49 -10.74
N SER A 9 2.95 18.37 -11.37
CA SER A 9 1.69 18.87 -10.79
C SER A 9 0.68 17.75 -10.57
N GLN A 10 0.55 16.83 -11.54
CA GLN A 10 -0.27 15.62 -11.39
C GLN A 10 0.24 14.70 -10.27
N PHE A 11 1.56 14.53 -10.13
CA PHE A 11 2.15 13.77 -9.04
C PHE A 11 1.79 14.36 -7.68
N PHE A 12 2.02 15.67 -7.47
CA PHE A 12 1.70 16.32 -6.20
C PHE A 12 0.21 16.27 -5.90
N LEU A 13 -0.66 16.48 -6.90
CA LEU A 13 -2.11 16.39 -6.71
C LEU A 13 -2.53 14.99 -6.28
N LEU A 14 -2.02 13.95 -6.95
CA LEU A 14 -2.35 12.56 -6.64
C LEU A 14 -1.80 12.14 -5.27
N LEU A 15 -0.60 12.59 -4.93
CA LEU A 15 0.06 12.36 -3.65
C LEU A 15 -0.72 13.02 -2.50
N THR A 16 -1.07 14.30 -2.66
CA THR A 16 -1.89 15.02 -1.67
C THR A 16 -3.26 14.38 -1.52
N PHE A 17 -3.92 14.04 -2.63
CA PHE A 17 -5.21 13.33 -2.59
C PHE A 17 -5.10 12.01 -1.84
N PHE A 18 -4.08 11.20 -2.14
CA PHE A 18 -3.85 9.93 -1.46
C PHE A 18 -3.60 10.11 0.04
N PHE A 19 -2.77 11.08 0.45
CA PHE A 19 -2.52 11.35 1.86
C PHE A 19 -3.75 11.87 2.58
N VAL A 20 -4.56 12.74 1.95
CA VAL A 20 -5.83 13.19 2.55
C VAL A 20 -6.76 11.99 2.74
N CYS A 21 -6.90 11.14 1.73
CA CYS A 21 -7.70 9.92 1.81
C CYS A 21 -7.20 8.90 2.86
N TRP A 22 -5.89 8.85 3.10
CA TRP A 22 -5.27 7.95 4.08
C TRP A 22 -5.31 8.50 5.51
N ALA A 23 -4.84 9.72 5.71
CA ALA A 23 -4.64 10.32 7.02
C ALA A 23 -5.91 10.98 7.59
N ALA A 24 -6.77 11.58 6.75
CA ALA A 24 -7.92 12.33 7.25
C ALA A 24 -8.90 11.47 8.06
N PRO A 25 -9.29 10.24 7.63
CA PRO A 25 -10.18 9.40 8.43
C PRO A 25 -9.61 9.05 9.81
N GLN A 26 -8.28 8.91 9.92
CA GLN A 26 -7.61 8.55 11.18
C GLN A 26 -7.41 9.73 12.10
N ILE A 27 -7.09 10.91 11.55
CA ILE A 27 -7.03 12.15 12.33
C ILE A 27 -8.41 12.46 12.91
N LEU A 28 -9.48 12.31 12.11
CA LEU A 28 -10.86 12.51 12.56
C LEU A 28 -11.26 11.55 13.69
N GLN A 29 -10.79 10.30 13.63
CA GLN A 29 -11.02 9.30 14.67
C GLN A 29 -10.19 9.60 15.94
N ASN A 30 -8.90 9.93 15.81
CA ASN A 30 -8.01 10.24 16.93
C ASN A 30 -8.42 11.51 17.68
N MET A 31 -8.89 12.53 16.97
CA MET A 31 -9.35 13.77 17.58
C MET A 31 -10.75 13.64 18.24
N ARG A 32 -11.37 12.45 18.20
CA ARG A 32 -12.74 12.18 18.68
C ARG A 32 -13.81 13.14 18.14
N LEU A 33 -13.50 13.85 17.05
CA LEU A 33 -14.38 14.83 16.39
C LEU A 33 -15.64 14.16 15.85
N PHE A 34 -15.54 12.87 15.49
CA PHE A 34 -16.67 12.01 15.13
C PHE A 34 -16.58 10.70 15.90
N SER A 35 -17.31 10.57 17.00
CA SER A 35 -17.51 9.31 17.70
C SER A 35 -18.59 8.50 16.97
N GLY A 36 -18.21 7.61 16.05
CA GLY A 36 -19.17 6.75 15.35
C GLY A 36 -18.56 5.88 14.25
N LEU A 37 -19.42 5.14 13.54
CA LEU A 37 -19.04 4.25 12.43
C LEU A 37 -18.59 5.02 11.16
N LEU A 38 -18.89 6.31 11.07
CA LEU A 38 -18.69 7.11 9.85
C LEU A 38 -17.21 7.21 9.41
N PRO A 39 -16.22 7.54 10.28
CA PRO A 39 -14.81 7.57 9.89
C PRO A 39 -14.31 6.20 9.43
N GLN A 40 -14.79 5.12 10.06
CA GLN A 40 -14.42 3.75 9.72
C GLN A 40 -15.00 3.36 8.34
N ILE A 41 -16.25 3.75 8.05
CA ILE A 41 -16.90 3.52 6.75
C ILE A 41 -16.19 4.31 5.65
N LEU A 42 -15.89 5.59 5.91
CA LEU A 42 -15.12 6.42 4.98
C LEU A 42 -13.76 5.78 4.71
N PHE A 43 -13.04 5.35 5.75
CA PHE A 43 -11.76 4.67 5.61
C PHE A 43 -11.87 3.40 4.74
N GLY A 44 -12.82 2.52 5.05
CA GLY A 44 -13.02 1.27 4.30
C GLY A 44 -13.37 1.50 2.82
N ILE A 45 -14.33 2.38 2.54
CA ILE A 45 -14.78 2.68 1.18
C ILE A 45 -13.69 3.39 0.38
N VAL A 46 -13.03 4.39 0.98
CA VAL A 46 -11.98 5.17 0.31
C VAL A 46 -10.83 4.26 -0.09
N PHE A 47 -10.34 3.41 0.81
CA PHE A 47 -9.28 2.46 0.48
C PHE A 47 -9.74 1.44 -0.57
N ALA A 48 -10.93 0.85 -0.43
CA ALA A 48 -11.44 -0.13 -1.38
C ALA A 48 -11.62 0.45 -2.80
N VAL A 49 -12.13 1.69 -2.90
CA VAL A 49 -12.35 2.38 -4.18
C VAL A 49 -11.04 2.83 -4.80
N ILE A 50 -10.14 3.44 -4.02
CA ILE A 50 -8.84 3.90 -4.52
C ILE A 50 -8.01 2.71 -5.00
N ALA A 51 -7.81 1.68 -4.18
CA ALA A 51 -7.10 0.48 -4.61
C ALA A 51 -7.77 -0.22 -5.78
N GLY A 52 -9.09 -0.40 -5.70
CA GLY A 52 -9.86 -1.16 -6.68
C GLY A 52 -9.89 -0.51 -8.07
N THR A 53 -9.75 0.81 -8.13
CA THR A 53 -9.76 1.56 -9.41
C THR A 53 -8.36 1.83 -9.95
N LEU A 54 -7.35 2.03 -9.10
CA LEU A 54 -5.99 2.35 -9.55
C LEU A 54 -5.26 1.17 -10.20
N LEU A 55 -5.44 -0.06 -9.70
CA LEU A 55 -4.73 -1.23 -10.23
C LEU A 55 -5.08 -1.54 -11.70
N PRO A 56 -6.37 -1.65 -12.13
CA PRO A 56 -6.68 -1.97 -13.52
C PRO A 56 -6.14 -0.91 -14.51
N LEU A 57 -6.17 0.36 -14.11
CA LEU A 57 -5.65 1.48 -14.91
C LEU A 57 -4.15 1.37 -15.11
N GLU A 58 -3.39 1.16 -14.03
CA GLU A 58 -1.93 1.16 -14.10
C GLU A 58 -1.35 -0.19 -14.53
N TYR A 59 -2.02 -1.32 -14.29
CA TYR A 59 -1.60 -2.62 -14.79
C TYR A 59 -1.64 -2.70 -16.33
N SER A 60 -2.65 -2.08 -16.96
CA SER A 60 -2.74 -1.99 -18.43
C SER A 60 -1.53 -1.25 -19.04
N ARG A 61 -0.98 -0.26 -18.31
CA ARG A 61 0.16 0.56 -18.71
C ARG A 61 1.50 -0.05 -18.30
N TYR A 62 1.56 -0.74 -17.16
CA TYR A 62 2.75 -1.46 -16.69
C TYR A 62 3.15 -2.61 -17.62
N ARG A 63 2.18 -3.27 -18.28
CA ARG A 63 2.46 -4.27 -19.32
C ARG A 63 3.27 -3.71 -20.49
N LEU A 64 3.08 -2.41 -20.82
CA LEU A 64 3.86 -1.71 -21.85
C LEU A 64 5.28 -1.36 -21.40
N LEU A 65 5.51 -1.12 -20.10
CA LEU A 65 6.82 -0.81 -19.51
C LEU A 65 7.71 -2.04 -19.27
N ARG A 66 7.17 -3.26 -19.40
CA ARG A 66 7.85 -4.53 -19.13
C ARG A 66 8.89 -4.96 -20.18
N THR A 67 9.24 -4.09 -21.11
CA THR A 67 10.24 -4.36 -22.16
C THR A 67 11.68 -4.29 -21.68
N LEU A 68 11.94 -3.91 -20.41
CA LEU A 68 13.28 -3.88 -19.85
C LEU A 68 13.71 -5.25 -19.30
N PRO A 69 14.92 -5.75 -19.67
CA PRO A 69 15.40 -7.07 -19.29
C PRO A 69 15.78 -7.11 -17.81
N ALA A 70 14.97 -7.76 -16.97
CA ALA A 70 15.31 -8.03 -15.58
C ALA A 70 16.33 -9.19 -15.50
N LYS A 71 17.49 -8.98 -14.85
CA LYS A 71 18.41 -10.07 -14.51
C LYS A 71 17.74 -10.99 -13.50
N ARG A 72 17.57 -12.25 -13.91
CA ARG A 72 16.72 -13.27 -13.28
C ARG A 72 17.44 -13.94 -12.11
N ASN A 73 17.60 -13.25 -10.98
CA ASN A 73 18.09 -13.89 -9.74
C ASN A 73 17.01 -13.91 -8.65
N LEU A 74 16.16 -14.94 -8.73
CA LEU A 74 14.96 -15.11 -7.90
C LEU A 74 15.30 -15.33 -6.42
N PHE A 75 16.38 -16.08 -6.19
CA PHE A 75 16.87 -16.42 -4.86
C PHE A 75 17.32 -15.18 -4.08
N LEU A 76 18.13 -14.31 -4.71
CA LEU A 76 18.59 -13.06 -4.10
C LEU A 76 17.42 -12.12 -3.78
N SER A 77 16.42 -12.05 -4.67
CA SER A 77 15.22 -11.24 -4.47
C SER A 77 14.41 -11.70 -3.26
N PHE A 78 14.21 -13.01 -3.15
CA PHE A 78 13.52 -13.61 -2.02
C PHE A 78 14.29 -13.39 -0.72
N PHE A 79 15.62 -13.56 -0.74
CA PHE A 79 16.47 -13.35 0.43
C PHE A 79 16.43 -11.91 0.94
N ILE A 80 16.52 -10.92 0.04
CA ILE A 80 16.39 -9.50 0.41
C ILE A 80 15.00 -9.24 0.98
N THR A 81 13.95 -9.76 0.35
CA THR A 81 12.56 -9.59 0.83
C THR A 81 12.39 -10.18 2.24
N LEU A 82 12.91 -11.38 2.46
CA LEU A 82 12.88 -12.06 3.75
C LEU A 82 13.67 -11.27 4.80
N LEU A 83 14.87 -10.79 4.44
CA LEU A 83 15.71 -9.96 5.32
C LEU A 83 14.99 -8.68 5.73
N VAL A 84 14.32 -8.01 4.78
CA VAL A 84 13.54 -6.80 5.05
C VAL A 84 12.40 -7.09 6.03
N VAL A 85 11.61 -8.13 5.77
CA VAL A 85 10.51 -8.53 6.65
C VAL A 85 11.04 -8.88 8.04
N PHE A 86 12.13 -9.63 8.12
CA PHE A 86 12.75 -10.06 9.38
C PHE A 86 13.30 -8.87 10.18
N LEU A 87 14.08 -8.00 9.53
CA LEU A 87 14.69 -6.83 10.14
C LEU A 87 13.61 -5.91 10.71
N ILE A 88 12.55 -5.63 9.95
CA ILE A 88 11.45 -4.77 10.39
C ILE A 88 10.64 -5.44 11.50
N SER A 89 10.43 -6.75 11.42
CA SER A 89 9.68 -7.47 12.45
C SER A 89 10.42 -7.53 13.80
N ILE A 90 11.76 -7.52 13.77
CA ILE A 90 12.60 -7.36 14.97
C ILE A 90 12.55 -5.91 15.46
N LEU A 91 12.76 -4.95 14.56
CA LEU A 91 12.84 -3.53 14.91
C LEU A 91 11.55 -3.02 15.55
N SER A 92 10.40 -3.50 15.04
CA SER A 92 9.06 -3.12 15.51
C SER A 92 8.60 -3.93 16.74
N GLU A 93 9.40 -4.84 17.31
CA GLU A 93 9.00 -5.83 18.34
C GLU A 93 7.73 -6.65 17.98
N ALA A 94 7.31 -6.59 16.73
CA ALA A 94 6.03 -7.14 16.29
C ALA A 94 6.04 -8.67 16.32
N LEU A 95 7.19 -9.30 16.04
CA LEU A 95 7.34 -10.75 16.05
C LEU A 95 7.22 -11.36 17.47
N PRO A 96 7.96 -10.87 18.50
CA PRO A 96 7.76 -11.34 19.87
C PRO A 96 6.38 -10.98 20.43
N GLY A 97 5.78 -9.84 20.04
CA GLY A 97 4.40 -9.51 20.39
C GLY A 97 3.37 -10.49 19.82
N LEU A 98 3.53 -10.90 18.55
CA LEU A 98 2.63 -11.86 17.90
C LEU A 98 2.68 -13.26 18.53
N LEU A 99 3.87 -13.69 18.97
CA LEU A 99 4.08 -15.01 19.59
C LEU A 99 3.56 -15.08 21.03
N THR A 100 3.42 -13.95 21.71
CA THR A 100 3.02 -13.88 23.13
C THR A 100 1.53 -13.63 23.34
N THR A 101 0.80 -13.15 22.33
CA THR A 101 -0.62 -12.83 22.44
C THR A 101 -1.52 -13.89 21.78
N LEU A 102 -2.39 -14.52 22.57
CA LEU A 102 -3.50 -15.37 22.09
C LEU A 102 -4.76 -14.52 21.93
N HIS A 103 -5.06 -14.10 20.70
CA HIS A 103 -6.31 -13.41 20.37
C HIS A 103 -7.35 -14.36 19.76
N PRO A 104 -8.66 -14.02 19.80
CA PRO A 104 -9.69 -14.85 19.17
C PRO A 104 -9.60 -14.78 17.63
N ILE A 105 -10.00 -15.84 16.91
CA ILE A 105 -9.91 -15.92 15.44
C ILE A 105 -10.48 -14.69 14.70
N PRO A 106 -11.67 -14.13 15.07
CA PRO A 106 -12.22 -12.94 14.41
C PRO A 106 -11.29 -11.71 14.46
N PHE A 107 -10.44 -11.61 15.48
CA PHE A 107 -9.45 -10.56 15.60
C PHE A 107 -8.41 -10.66 14.48
N TYR A 108 -7.81 -11.85 14.28
CA TYR A 108 -6.82 -12.06 13.23
C TYR A 108 -7.41 -11.89 11.83
N VAL A 109 -8.64 -12.37 11.61
CA VAL A 109 -9.33 -12.22 10.31
C VAL A 109 -9.56 -10.74 9.98
N ARG A 110 -10.02 -9.93 10.95
CA ARG A 110 -10.22 -8.49 10.77
C ARG A 110 -8.92 -7.78 10.35
N TYR A 111 -7.83 -8.04 11.08
CA TYR A 111 -6.56 -7.39 10.80
C TYR A 111 -5.94 -7.86 9.49
N ALA A 112 -6.12 -9.13 9.11
CA ALA A 112 -5.72 -9.64 7.80
C ALA A 112 -6.47 -8.96 6.63
N LEU A 113 -7.77 -8.71 6.79
CA LEU A 113 -8.57 -8.03 5.77
C LEU A 113 -8.22 -6.53 5.65
N LEU A 114 -8.04 -5.85 6.79
CA LEU A 114 -7.64 -4.44 6.81
C LEU A 114 -6.22 -4.25 6.25
N SER A 115 -5.26 -5.08 6.67
CA SER A 115 -3.91 -5.03 6.14
C SER A 115 -3.91 -5.32 4.64
N PHE A 116 -4.75 -6.24 4.15
CA PHE A 116 -4.88 -6.48 2.72
C PHE A 116 -5.29 -5.22 1.94
N CYS A 117 -6.35 -4.52 2.36
CA CYS A 117 -6.81 -3.29 1.70
C CYS A 117 -5.74 -2.19 1.70
N ILE A 118 -5.09 -1.98 2.84
CA ILE A 118 -4.11 -0.90 3.04
C ILE A 118 -2.82 -1.22 2.27
N SER A 119 -2.26 -2.41 2.47
CA SER A 119 -1.05 -2.85 1.77
C SER A 119 -1.25 -2.87 0.27
N PHE A 120 -2.42 -3.27 -0.22
CA PHE A 120 -2.72 -3.23 -1.65
C PHE A 120 -2.74 -1.80 -2.20
N SER A 121 -3.39 -0.87 -1.50
CA SER A 121 -3.43 0.54 -1.90
C SER A 121 -2.03 1.17 -1.94
N LEU A 122 -1.25 0.96 -0.88
CA LEU A 122 0.12 1.44 -0.78
C LEU A 122 1.01 0.81 -1.85
N TRP A 123 0.83 -0.49 -2.11
CA TRP A 123 1.60 -1.19 -3.11
C TRP A 123 1.34 -0.67 -4.53
N VAL A 124 0.08 -0.45 -4.90
CA VAL A 124 -0.28 0.13 -6.19
C VAL A 124 0.34 1.52 -6.36
N PHE A 125 0.24 2.36 -5.34
CA PHE A 125 0.77 3.72 -5.38
C PHE A 125 2.30 3.74 -5.46
N ALA A 126 2.97 3.05 -4.54
CA ALA A 126 4.42 3.04 -4.42
C ALA A 126 5.12 2.35 -5.59
N PHE A 127 4.58 1.24 -6.12
CA PHE A 127 5.33 0.39 -7.05
C PHE A 127 4.81 0.40 -8.49
N PHE A 128 3.65 1.02 -8.76
CA PHE A 128 3.15 1.22 -10.14
C PHE A 128 3.08 2.69 -10.53
N ILE A 129 2.60 3.56 -9.63
CA ILE A 129 2.40 4.98 -9.95
C ILE A 129 3.69 5.78 -9.80
N LEU A 130 4.40 5.63 -8.67
CA LEU A 130 5.63 6.37 -8.38
C LEU A 130 6.74 6.20 -9.44
N PRO A 131 7.12 4.96 -9.86
CA PRO A 131 8.18 4.75 -10.84
C PRO A 131 7.88 5.37 -12.20
N ARG A 132 6.60 5.56 -12.52
CA ARG A 132 6.16 6.19 -13.77
C ARG A 132 6.29 7.72 -13.73
N LEU A 133 6.02 8.31 -12.57
CA LEU A 133 6.10 9.76 -12.38
C LEU A 133 7.54 10.22 -12.16
N ILE A 134 8.38 9.35 -11.60
CA ILE A 134 9.78 9.61 -11.28
C ILE A 134 10.64 8.53 -11.96
N PRO A 135 11.10 8.77 -13.20
CA PRO A 135 11.84 7.76 -13.96
C PRO A 135 13.28 7.55 -13.48
N ASP A 136 13.82 8.49 -12.69
CA ASP A 136 15.14 8.34 -12.08
C ASP A 136 15.08 7.40 -10.87
N ALA A 137 15.95 6.38 -10.86
CA ALA A 137 15.93 5.31 -9.87
C ALA A 137 16.25 5.81 -8.45
N ALA A 138 17.23 6.71 -8.32
CA ALA A 138 17.59 7.31 -7.03
C ALA A 138 16.45 8.17 -6.47
N ALA A 139 15.87 9.04 -7.30
CA ALA A 139 14.72 9.84 -6.91
C ALA A 139 13.49 8.98 -6.57
N TYR A 140 13.23 7.89 -7.30
CA TYR A 140 12.15 6.95 -7.02
C TYR A 140 12.33 6.26 -5.66
N ILE A 141 13.53 5.76 -5.36
CA ILE A 141 13.84 5.09 -4.09
C ILE A 141 13.61 6.06 -2.92
N LEU A 142 14.16 7.27 -3.01
CA LEU A 142 13.99 8.29 -1.97
C LEU A 142 12.52 8.70 -1.81
N CYS A 143 11.80 8.95 -2.91
CA CYS A 143 10.40 9.35 -2.85
C CYS A 143 9.51 8.25 -2.27
N THR A 144 9.82 6.98 -2.53
CA THR A 144 9.09 5.85 -1.94
C THR A 144 9.37 5.76 -0.44
N ALA A 145 10.62 5.92 0.00
CA ALA A 145 10.97 5.95 1.42
C ALA A 145 10.23 7.09 2.16
N VAL A 146 10.27 8.30 1.60
CA VAL A 146 9.55 9.47 2.15
C VAL A 146 8.04 9.23 2.16
N PHE A 147 7.49 8.62 1.11
CA PHE A 147 6.06 8.30 1.02
C PHE A 147 5.60 7.38 2.16
N PHE A 148 6.34 6.31 2.44
CA PHE A 148 6.03 5.42 3.56
C PHE A 148 6.23 6.14 4.90
N GLY A 149 7.38 6.76 5.15
CA GLY A 149 7.66 7.43 6.42
C GLY A 149 6.62 8.53 6.74
N PHE A 150 6.46 9.49 5.83
CA PHE A 150 5.51 10.58 6.01
C PHE A 150 4.06 10.09 6.12
N GLY A 151 3.70 9.05 5.37
CA GLY A 151 2.37 8.47 5.44
C GLY A 151 2.00 7.91 6.79
N PHE A 152 2.90 7.12 7.39
CA PHE A 152 2.69 6.59 8.74
C PHE A 152 2.85 7.66 9.82
N PHE A 153 3.65 8.70 9.58
CA PHE A 153 3.72 9.87 10.46
C PHE A 153 2.40 10.65 10.48
N ALA A 154 1.83 10.94 9.31
CA ALA A 154 0.53 11.60 9.18
C ALA A 154 -0.60 10.72 9.74
N GLN A 155 -0.52 9.40 9.50
CA GLN A 155 -1.47 8.43 10.02
C GLN A 155 -1.53 8.43 11.56
N SER A 156 -0.39 8.49 12.22
CA SER A 156 -0.29 8.56 13.69
C SER A 156 -0.59 9.96 14.24
N ALA A 157 -1.15 10.87 13.43
CA ALA A 157 -1.39 12.27 13.76
C ALA A 157 -0.12 12.96 14.32
N PHE A 158 1.04 12.64 13.75
CA PHE A 158 2.36 13.13 14.16
C PHE A 158 2.82 12.68 15.55
N GLY A 159 2.14 11.70 16.15
CA GLY A 159 2.46 11.21 17.50
C GLY A 159 3.53 10.12 17.55
N ASP A 160 3.74 9.37 16.46
CA ASP A 160 4.62 8.20 16.46
C ASP A 160 5.78 8.33 15.47
N PHE A 161 6.84 8.98 15.93
CA PHE A 161 8.06 9.19 15.15
C PHE A 161 8.80 7.87 14.86
N LEU A 162 8.79 6.93 15.81
CA LEU A 162 9.48 5.65 15.67
C LEU A 162 8.85 4.81 14.57
N LEU A 163 7.52 4.68 14.55
CA LEU A 163 6.79 4.01 13.47
C LEU A 163 7.07 4.63 12.10
N SER A 164 7.09 5.96 12.03
CA SER A 164 7.43 6.69 10.80
C SER A 164 8.84 6.34 10.32
N LEU A 165 9.82 6.28 11.22
CA LEU A 165 11.20 5.92 10.88
C LEU A 165 11.31 4.46 10.41
N GLU A 166 10.65 3.53 11.10
CA GLU A 166 10.58 2.11 10.70
C GLU A 166 10.01 1.96 9.29
N MET A 167 8.92 2.65 9.01
CA MET A 167 8.23 2.60 7.71
C MET A 167 9.03 3.34 6.63
N PHE A 168 9.78 4.38 6.97
CA PHE A 168 10.72 5.02 6.05
C PHE A 168 11.82 4.04 5.60
N ILE A 169 12.44 3.33 6.55
CA ILE A 169 13.46 2.32 6.28
C ILE A 169 12.85 1.16 5.48
N ALA A 170 11.64 0.70 5.83
CA ALA A 170 10.91 -0.31 5.09
C ALA A 170 10.66 0.10 3.63
N GLY A 171 10.15 1.32 3.42
CA GLY A 171 9.91 1.88 2.10
C GLY A 171 11.18 1.97 1.27
N LEU A 172 12.30 2.39 1.88
CA LEU A 172 13.61 2.45 1.23
C LEU A 172 14.05 1.07 0.74
N LEU A 173 14.02 0.06 1.62
CA LEU A 173 14.46 -1.28 1.30
C LEU A 173 13.56 -1.96 0.26
N LEU A 174 12.24 -1.77 0.35
CA LEU A 174 11.29 -2.27 -0.62
C LEU A 174 11.48 -1.62 -1.99
N ALA A 175 11.74 -0.31 -2.04
CA ALA A 175 11.99 0.41 -3.28
C ALA A 175 13.30 -0.04 -3.96
N ILE A 176 14.36 -0.24 -3.17
CA ILE A 176 15.62 -0.85 -3.63
C ILE A 176 15.32 -2.24 -4.21
N ALA A 177 14.67 -3.12 -3.45
CA ALA A 177 14.34 -4.47 -3.90
C ALA A 177 13.52 -4.46 -5.20
N GLN A 178 12.55 -3.55 -5.32
CA GLN A 178 11.74 -3.38 -6.52
C GLN A 178 12.58 -2.88 -7.71
N ALA A 179 13.45 -1.88 -7.51
CA ALA A 179 14.30 -1.31 -8.55
C ALA A 179 15.26 -2.35 -9.15
N TYR A 180 15.80 -3.23 -8.32
CA TYR A 180 16.75 -4.27 -8.76
C TYR A 180 16.08 -5.53 -9.34
N HIS A 181 14.91 -5.93 -8.83
CA HIS A 181 14.31 -7.21 -9.21
C HIS A 181 13.09 -7.09 -10.13
N ASN A 182 12.45 -5.92 -10.21
CA ASN A 182 11.26 -5.65 -11.02
C ASN A 182 10.15 -6.72 -10.85
N ARG A 183 9.97 -7.19 -9.61
CA ARG A 183 8.98 -8.19 -9.21
C ARG A 183 7.97 -7.58 -8.27
N PRO A 184 6.91 -6.95 -8.80
CA PRO A 184 5.95 -6.22 -7.97
C PRO A 184 5.22 -7.14 -6.98
N TRP A 185 5.05 -8.43 -7.25
CA TRP A 185 4.40 -9.31 -6.27
C TRP A 185 5.21 -9.51 -4.97
N LEU A 186 6.55 -9.44 -5.02
CA LEU A 186 7.39 -9.58 -3.82
C LEU A 186 7.26 -8.37 -2.90
N SER A 187 7.27 -7.16 -3.48
CA SER A 187 7.02 -5.93 -2.74
C SER A 187 5.62 -5.91 -2.14
N PHE A 188 4.62 -6.49 -2.82
CA PHE A 188 3.28 -6.65 -2.24
C PHE A 188 3.29 -7.54 -1.00
N VAL A 189 3.83 -8.76 -1.11
CA VAL A 189 3.85 -9.73 0.00
C VAL A 189 4.59 -9.17 1.21
N ALA A 190 5.73 -8.52 1.00
CA ALA A 190 6.47 -7.89 2.10
C ALA A 190 5.69 -6.73 2.72
N THR A 191 5.13 -5.83 1.90
CA THR A 191 4.29 -4.72 2.40
C THR A 191 3.09 -5.25 3.18
N TYR A 192 2.49 -6.36 2.76
CA TYR A 192 1.41 -7.03 3.48
C TYR A 192 1.87 -7.56 4.83
N LEU A 193 2.97 -8.31 4.89
CA LEU A 193 3.48 -8.88 6.13
C LEU A 193 3.89 -7.80 7.14
N ILE A 194 4.58 -6.76 6.69
CA ILE A 194 5.02 -5.63 7.54
C ILE A 194 3.82 -4.89 8.15
N ILE A 195 2.81 -4.59 7.33
CA ILE A 195 1.64 -3.85 7.79
C ILE A 195 0.74 -4.73 8.66
N ALA A 196 0.56 -6.00 8.31
CA ALA A 196 -0.21 -6.95 9.10
C ALA A 196 0.42 -7.15 10.49
N SER A 197 1.74 -7.34 10.57
CA SER A 197 2.43 -7.51 11.86
C SER A 197 2.34 -6.24 12.70
N ALA A 198 2.59 -5.07 12.11
CA ALA A 198 2.49 -3.78 12.79
C ALA A 198 1.06 -3.52 13.33
N MET A 199 0.02 -3.83 12.55
CA MET A 199 -1.36 -3.65 12.97
C MET A 199 -1.79 -4.61 14.06
N ILE A 200 -1.35 -5.88 14.00
CA ILE A 200 -1.66 -6.86 15.05
C ILE A 200 -0.99 -6.46 16.37
N HIS A 201 0.25 -5.98 16.32
CA HIS A 201 0.99 -5.56 17.50
C HIS A 201 0.42 -4.28 18.14
N ARG A 202 0.18 -3.24 17.34
CA ARG A 202 -0.22 -1.91 17.83
C ARG A 202 -1.74 -1.75 18.01
N GLN A 203 -2.52 -2.67 17.44
CA GLN A 203 -3.98 -2.72 17.51
C GLN A 203 -4.72 -1.40 17.22
N PRO A 204 -4.33 -0.62 16.19
CA PRO A 204 -4.91 0.71 15.96
C PRO A 204 -6.39 0.68 15.53
N TYR A 205 -6.92 -0.49 15.17
CA TYR A 205 -8.29 -0.65 14.64
C TYR A 205 -9.12 -1.63 15.46
N ASN A 206 -8.91 -1.67 16.78
CA ASN A 206 -9.59 -2.63 17.62
C ASN A 206 -11.12 -2.45 17.64
N ASP A 207 -11.59 -1.22 17.40
CA ASP A 207 -13.02 -0.91 17.30
C ASP A 207 -13.58 -1.06 15.88
N PHE A 208 -12.74 -1.45 14.91
CA PHE A 208 -13.19 -1.56 13.52
C PHE A 208 -14.05 -2.83 13.35
N PRO A 209 -15.26 -2.71 12.78
CA PRO A 209 -16.16 -3.84 12.62
C PRO A 209 -15.66 -4.80 11.54
N LEU A 210 -15.64 -6.10 11.87
CA LEU A 210 -15.22 -7.15 10.94
C LEU A 210 -16.05 -7.15 9.65
N TRP A 211 -17.37 -6.95 9.74
CA TRP A 211 -18.26 -6.94 8.56
C TRP A 211 -17.87 -5.84 7.57
N LEU A 212 -17.42 -4.68 8.06
CA LEU A 212 -17.02 -3.56 7.22
C LEU A 212 -15.67 -3.83 6.55
N ALA A 213 -14.75 -4.49 7.25
CA ALA A 213 -13.48 -4.93 6.67
C ALA A 213 -13.73 -5.93 5.53
N SER A 214 -14.63 -6.89 5.74
CA SER A 214 -15.05 -7.84 4.70
C SER A 214 -15.69 -7.15 3.50
N LEU A 215 -16.64 -6.22 3.72
CA LEU A 215 -17.27 -5.46 2.63
C LEU A 215 -16.26 -4.63 1.83
N SER A 216 -15.29 -4.02 2.50
CA SER A 216 -14.24 -3.23 1.85
C SER A 216 -13.37 -4.11 0.93
N CYS A 217 -12.95 -5.29 1.42
CA CYS A 217 -12.23 -6.26 0.60
C CYS A 217 -13.06 -6.75 -0.60
N ILE A 218 -14.33 -7.08 -0.38
CA ILE A 218 -15.23 -7.55 -1.44
C ILE A 218 -15.41 -6.46 -2.49
N LEU A 219 -15.65 -5.22 -2.07
CA LEU A 219 -15.79 -4.07 -2.95
C LEU A 219 -14.52 -3.83 -3.77
N MET A 220 -13.35 -3.89 -3.14
CA MET A 220 -12.06 -3.74 -3.81
C MET A 220 -11.86 -4.80 -4.88
N LEU A 221 -12.07 -6.08 -4.56
CA LEU A 221 -11.96 -7.18 -5.50
C LEU A 221 -12.99 -7.04 -6.63
N TRP A 222 -14.22 -6.70 -6.31
CA TRP A 222 -15.28 -6.49 -7.31
C TRP A 222 -14.94 -5.37 -8.29
N LEU A 223 -14.38 -4.25 -7.82
CA LEU A 223 -13.90 -3.16 -8.68
C LEU A 223 -12.74 -3.60 -9.60
N ILE A 224 -11.79 -4.37 -9.06
CA ILE A 224 -10.67 -4.92 -9.84
C ILE A 224 -11.20 -5.82 -10.96
N PHE A 225 -12.06 -6.78 -10.63
CA PHE A 225 -12.57 -7.76 -11.60
C PHE A 225 -13.58 -7.16 -12.59
N SER A 226 -14.42 -6.22 -12.16
CA SER A 226 -15.38 -5.54 -13.04
C SER A 226 -14.68 -4.71 -14.10
N ARG A 227 -13.69 -3.88 -13.71
CA ARG A 227 -12.89 -3.07 -14.64
C ARG A 227 -12.02 -3.92 -15.56
N TYR A 228 -11.47 -5.03 -15.08
CA TYR A 228 -10.69 -5.97 -15.90
C TYR A 228 -11.50 -6.51 -17.09
N ARG A 229 -12.78 -6.83 -16.86
CA ARG A 229 -13.69 -7.29 -17.94
C ARG A 229 -13.94 -6.21 -18.99
N TYR A 230 -14.08 -4.94 -18.61
CA TYR A 230 -14.34 -3.86 -19.57
C TYR A 230 -13.12 -3.53 -20.44
N ILE A 231 -11.91 -3.48 -19.86
CA ILE A 231 -10.68 -3.13 -20.58
C ILE A 231 -10.32 -4.21 -21.62
N PHE A 232 -10.50 -5.50 -21.31
CA PHE A 232 -10.17 -6.60 -22.24
C PHE A 232 -11.27 -6.94 -23.25
N ARG A 233 -12.53 -6.51 -23.05
CA ARG A 233 -13.60 -6.70 -24.03
C ARG A 233 -13.48 -5.71 -25.20
N SER A 234 -13.02 -4.48 -24.94
CA SER A 234 -12.79 -3.47 -25.98
C SER A 234 -11.67 -3.82 -26.96
N SER A 235 -10.66 -4.61 -26.55
CA SER A 235 -9.52 -4.94 -27.41
C SER A 235 -9.81 -6.07 -28.42
N ARG A 236 -10.96 -6.75 -28.33
CA ARG A 236 -11.35 -7.80 -29.28
C ARG A 236 -12.14 -7.26 -30.48
N HIS A 237 -12.67 -6.04 -30.42
CA HIS A 237 -13.44 -5.45 -31.52
C HIS A 237 -12.64 -4.59 -32.51
N HIS A 238 -11.32 -4.45 -32.33
CA HIS A 238 -10.43 -3.81 -33.31
C HIS A 238 -9.55 -4.81 -34.09
N ARG A 239 -9.97 -6.07 -34.17
CA ARG A 239 -9.33 -7.09 -35.02
C ARG A 239 -10.32 -7.80 -35.94
N HIS A 240 -11.28 -7.06 -36.47
CA HIS A 240 -12.09 -7.50 -37.61
C HIS A 240 -12.25 -6.33 -38.55
#